data_AF-A0A6S6Z899-F1
#
_entry.id   AF-A0A6S6Z899-F1
#
_cell.length_a   1.000
_cell.length_b   1.000
_cell.length_c   1.000
_cell.angle_alpha   90.00
_cell.angle_beta   90.00
_cell.angle_gamma   90.00
#
_symmetry.space_group_name_H-M   'P 1'
#
loop_
_entity.id
_entity.type
_entity.pdbx_description
1 polymer ?
#
loop_
_entity_poly.entity_id
_entity_poly.type
_entity_poly.pdbx_seq_one_letter_code
_entity_poly.pdbx_strand_id
1 'polypeptide(L)'
;MSSKPGAGRFIAATVGVIRQHGRAILAAAPWSLAVFMLTLPFALMTSRLYGLVDWLILALALVCLIALARTTYAWHRVILLGETAHAAAPRGGNPEARHLVLLGGLVVGVMALARATGDLPYVLYMLMGGANEPLFYGVLIALLVVVWVPVLYGLAVYGVSLPRVAVTGEYGFGAVRAAMRYPRWPLMLGFLVLLVLAAHATNDLLPLMYDYVGVQALQGVLGAVACVAMTFVLTAMIAVAYRDSALPE
;
A
#
# COMPACT_ATOMS: atom_id res chain seq x y z
N MET A 1 -8.33 22.66 -24.32
CA MET A 1 -8.55 21.68 -23.21
C MET A 1 -7.46 20.62 -23.30
N SER A 2 -6.48 20.63 -22.39
CA SER A 2 -5.41 19.62 -22.39
C SER A 2 -5.99 18.31 -21.87
N SER A 3 -6.25 17.35 -22.77
CA SER A 3 -6.69 16.01 -22.40
C SER A 3 -5.59 15.36 -21.58
N LYS A 4 -5.87 15.01 -20.33
CA LYS A 4 -4.94 14.25 -19.49
C LYS A 4 -4.43 13.03 -20.28
N PRO A 5 -3.12 12.75 -20.26
CA PRO A 5 -2.59 11.55 -20.90
C PRO A 5 -3.36 10.31 -20.40
N GLY A 6 -3.77 9.46 -21.35
CA GLY A 6 -4.58 8.28 -21.06
C GLY A 6 -3.89 7.28 -20.13
N ALA A 7 -4.66 6.42 -19.49
CA ALA A 7 -4.16 5.41 -18.56
C ALA A 7 -3.10 4.48 -19.18
N GLY A 8 -3.22 4.16 -20.47
CA GLY A 8 -2.20 3.37 -21.19
C GLY A 8 -0.82 4.01 -21.16
N ARG A 9 -0.73 5.36 -21.28
CA ARG A 9 0.53 6.08 -21.19
C ARG A 9 1.11 6.05 -19.78
N PHE A 10 0.26 6.11 -18.75
CA PHE A 10 0.69 5.99 -17.36
C PHE A 10 1.27 4.60 -17.04
N ILE A 11 0.60 3.54 -17.51
CA ILE A 11 1.06 2.16 -17.34
C ILE A 11 2.37 1.96 -18.10
N ALA A 12 2.46 2.42 -19.35
CA ALA A 12 3.68 2.31 -20.15
C ALA A 12 4.87 3.05 -19.49
N ALA A 13 4.66 4.25 -18.96
CA ALA A 13 5.68 5.00 -18.23
C ALA A 13 6.15 4.26 -16.96
N THR A 14 5.22 3.64 -16.22
CA THR A 14 5.53 2.80 -15.05
C THR A 14 6.38 1.60 -15.45
N VAL A 15 5.97 0.87 -16.49
CA VAL A 15 6.72 -0.30 -17.00
C VAL A 15 8.11 0.11 -17.49
N GLY A 16 8.24 1.27 -18.14
CA GLY A 16 9.52 1.84 -18.54
C GLY A 16 10.47 2.05 -17.34
N VAL A 17 9.97 2.67 -16.27
CA VAL A 17 10.75 2.88 -15.03
C VAL A 17 11.13 1.56 -14.36
N ILE A 18 10.21 0.60 -14.28
CA ILE A 18 10.51 -0.72 -13.72
C ILE A 18 11.59 -1.44 -14.54
N ARG A 19 11.52 -1.37 -15.88
CA ARG A 19 12.52 -1.99 -16.76
C ARG A 19 13.89 -1.33 -16.63
N GLN A 20 13.93 0.00 -16.52
CA GLN A 20 15.17 0.77 -16.48
C GLN A 20 15.84 0.76 -15.10
N HIS A 21 15.06 0.87 -14.02
CA HIS A 21 15.57 1.05 -12.67
C HIS A 21 15.28 -0.14 -11.74
N GLY A 22 14.56 -1.17 -12.17
CA GLY A 22 14.11 -2.27 -11.31
C GLY A 22 15.23 -2.93 -10.49
N ARG A 23 16.40 -3.17 -11.10
CA ARG A 23 17.56 -3.72 -10.39
C ARG A 23 18.11 -2.76 -9.34
N ALA A 24 18.23 -1.48 -9.68
CA ALA A 24 18.71 -0.45 -8.77
C ALA A 24 17.73 -0.22 -7.60
N ILE A 25 16.43 -0.28 -7.86
CA ILE A 25 15.38 -0.18 -6.85
C ILE A 25 15.50 -1.34 -5.86
N LEU A 26 15.62 -2.58 -6.34
CA LEU A 26 15.79 -3.76 -5.48
C LEU A 26 17.10 -3.72 -4.68
N ALA A 27 18.18 -3.18 -5.26
CA ALA A 27 19.48 -3.04 -4.61
C ALA A 27 19.57 -1.85 -3.63
N ALA A 28 18.59 -0.94 -3.62
CA ALA A 28 18.65 0.28 -2.81
C ALA A 28 18.49 0.03 -1.31
N ALA A 29 17.72 -0.99 -0.93
CA ALA A 29 17.45 -1.33 0.47
C ALA A 29 17.24 -2.84 0.65
N PRO A 30 18.25 -3.68 0.34
CA PRO A 30 18.09 -5.14 0.29
C PRO A 30 17.76 -5.73 1.67
N TRP A 31 18.38 -5.21 2.73
CA TRP A 31 18.13 -5.67 4.09
C TRP A 31 16.75 -5.27 4.60
N SER A 32 16.32 -4.03 4.35
CA SER A 32 14.97 -3.60 4.71
C SER A 32 13.91 -4.34 3.91
N LEU A 33 14.18 -4.69 2.65
CA LEU A 33 13.30 -5.54 1.84
C LEU A 33 13.21 -6.96 2.40
N ALA A 34 14.33 -7.56 2.78
CA ALA A 34 14.35 -8.87 3.41
C ALA A 34 13.56 -8.88 4.74
N VAL A 35 13.79 -7.88 5.60
CA VAL A 35 13.05 -7.73 6.86
C VAL A 35 11.55 -7.53 6.59
N PHE A 36 11.19 -6.70 5.60
CA PHE A 36 9.80 -6.51 5.20
C PHE A 36 9.15 -7.82 4.75
N MET A 37 9.79 -8.58 3.85
CA MET A 37 9.30 -9.87 3.37
C MET A 37 9.11 -10.88 4.51
N LEU A 38 10.07 -10.95 5.44
CA LEU A 38 10.04 -11.88 6.57
C LEU A 38 8.97 -11.52 7.61
N THR A 39 8.68 -10.24 7.79
CA THR A 39 7.75 -9.76 8.83
C THR A 39 6.33 -9.52 8.31
N LEU A 40 6.14 -9.46 7.00
CA LEU A 40 4.83 -9.22 6.36
C LEU A 40 3.75 -10.24 6.75
N PRO A 41 4.00 -11.57 6.80
CA PRO A 41 2.98 -12.52 7.22
C PRO A 41 2.43 -12.21 8.61
N PHE A 42 3.29 -11.83 9.55
CA PHE A 42 2.89 -11.46 10.91
C PHE A 42 2.10 -10.14 10.94
N ALA A 43 2.51 -9.15 10.13
CA ALA A 43 1.75 -7.92 9.99
C ALA A 43 0.32 -8.17 9.50
N LEU A 44 0.14 -9.08 8.55
CA LEU A 44 -1.18 -9.46 8.02
C LEU A 44 -2.08 -10.18 9.04
N MET A 45 -1.50 -10.75 10.10
CA MET A 45 -2.22 -11.46 11.16
C MET A 45 -2.67 -10.56 12.32
N THR A 46 -2.24 -9.28 12.38
CA THR A 46 -2.52 -8.37 13.51
C THR A 46 -3.99 -7.98 13.75
N SER A 47 -4.93 -8.45 12.92
CA SER A 47 -6.34 -7.99 12.96
C SER A 47 -7.15 -8.49 14.18
N ARG A 48 -6.65 -9.47 14.95
CA ARG A 48 -7.35 -10.06 16.11
C ARG A 48 -6.43 -10.24 17.33
N LEU A 49 -5.97 -9.15 17.92
CA LEU A 49 -5.14 -9.17 19.13
C LEU A 49 -6.03 -9.34 20.39
N TYR A 50 -5.98 -10.50 21.05
CA TYR A 50 -6.71 -10.82 22.30
C TYR A 50 -5.84 -11.45 23.43
N GLY A 51 -4.51 -11.59 23.29
CA GLY A 51 -3.61 -12.31 24.22
C GLY A 51 -2.14 -11.84 24.25
N LEU A 52 -1.25 -12.56 24.96
CA LEU A 52 0.16 -12.17 25.15
C LEU A 52 1.03 -12.34 23.88
N VAL A 53 0.74 -13.36 23.07
CA VAL A 53 1.38 -13.61 21.76
C VAL A 53 1.19 -12.42 20.81
N ASP A 54 0.14 -11.65 21.03
CA ASP A 54 -0.21 -10.50 20.20
C ASP A 54 0.70 -9.30 20.37
N TRP A 55 1.37 -9.16 21.51
CA TRP A 55 2.40 -8.13 21.68
C TRP A 55 3.60 -8.40 20.78
N LEU A 56 3.96 -9.67 20.58
CA LEU A 56 5.04 -10.06 19.67
C LEU A 56 4.63 -9.84 18.20
N ILE A 57 3.40 -10.22 17.83
CA ILE A 57 2.86 -10.01 16.48
C ILE A 57 2.77 -8.51 16.17
N LEU A 58 2.31 -7.70 17.13
CA LEU A 58 2.28 -6.25 17.03
C LEU A 58 3.69 -5.66 16.86
N ALA A 59 4.67 -6.12 17.64
CA ALA A 59 6.06 -5.70 17.50
C ALA A 59 6.61 -6.04 16.11
N LEU A 60 6.35 -7.25 15.61
CA LEU A 60 6.75 -7.69 14.27
C LEU A 60 6.06 -6.87 13.17
N ALA A 61 4.79 -6.50 13.35
CA ALA A 61 4.08 -5.63 12.42
C ALA A 61 4.65 -4.21 12.40
N LEU A 62 5.08 -3.70 13.56
CA LEU A 62 5.73 -2.40 13.65
C LEU A 62 7.12 -2.44 12.98
N VAL A 63 7.88 -3.53 13.16
CA VAL A 63 9.11 -3.78 12.40
C VAL A 63 8.83 -3.85 10.90
N CYS A 64 7.76 -4.53 10.48
CA CYS A 64 7.33 -4.60 9.09
C CYS A 64 7.03 -3.20 8.51
N LEU A 65 6.33 -2.37 9.27
CA LEU A 65 6.01 -1.00 8.88
C LEU A 65 7.26 -0.12 8.75
N ILE A 66 8.20 -0.22 9.69
CA ILE A 66 9.49 0.49 9.62
C ILE A 66 10.28 0.03 8.40
N ALA A 67 10.34 -1.29 8.17
CA ALA A 67 11.03 -1.87 7.03
C ALA A 67 10.41 -1.41 5.71
N LEU A 68 9.08 -1.40 5.61
CA LEU A 68 8.33 -0.88 4.46
C LEU A 68 8.58 0.62 4.24
N ALA A 69 8.62 1.41 5.31
CA ALA A 69 8.92 2.85 5.20
C ALA A 69 10.33 3.07 4.62
N ARG A 70 11.32 2.32 5.10
CA ARG A 70 12.70 2.41 4.62
C ARG A 70 12.85 1.98 3.16
N THR A 71 12.22 0.86 2.77
CA THR A 71 12.28 0.39 1.39
C THR A 71 11.63 1.38 0.44
N THR A 72 10.40 1.80 0.74
CA THR A 72 9.67 2.75 -0.12
C THR A 72 10.35 4.11 -0.21
N TYR A 73 10.96 4.61 0.87
CA TYR A 73 11.78 5.82 0.85
C TYR A 73 12.97 5.70 -0.09
N ALA A 74 13.76 4.62 0.03
CA ALA A 74 14.91 4.38 -0.83
C ALA A 74 14.50 4.22 -2.31
N TRP A 75 13.42 3.47 -2.57
CA TRP A 75 12.87 3.28 -3.91
C TRP A 75 12.43 4.58 -4.56
N HIS A 76 11.71 5.44 -3.84
CA HIS A 76 11.29 6.74 -4.36
C HIS A 76 12.50 7.62 -4.71
N ARG A 77 13.55 7.64 -3.88
CA ARG A 77 14.77 8.39 -4.17
C ARG A 77 15.49 7.85 -5.40
N VAL A 78 15.62 6.54 -5.56
CA VAL A 78 16.26 5.96 -6.75
C VAL A 78 15.49 6.27 -8.03
N ILE A 79 14.15 6.16 -8.01
CA ILE A 79 13.33 6.44 -9.19
C ILE A 79 13.38 7.91 -9.62
N LEU A 80 13.47 8.83 -8.66
CA LEU A 80 13.33 10.27 -8.91
C LEU A 80 14.67 11.00 -9.06
N LEU A 81 15.71 10.56 -8.35
CA LEU A 81 17.02 11.21 -8.33
C LEU A 81 18.10 10.39 -9.07
N GLY A 82 17.87 9.10 -9.35
CA GLY A 82 18.84 8.25 -10.01
C GLY A 82 20.18 8.21 -9.25
N GLU A 83 21.30 8.39 -9.96
CA GLU A 83 22.65 8.42 -9.39
C GLU A 83 22.86 9.59 -8.42
N THR A 84 22.13 10.70 -8.59
CA THR A 84 22.21 11.85 -7.68
C THR A 84 21.56 11.59 -6.32
N ALA A 85 20.87 10.45 -6.16
CA ALA A 85 20.24 10.06 -4.89
C ALA A 85 21.24 9.94 -3.73
N HIS A 86 22.50 9.57 -3.98
CA HIS A 86 23.52 9.45 -2.94
C HIS A 86 24.16 10.80 -2.58
N ALA A 87 24.21 11.74 -3.52
CA ALA A 87 24.82 13.06 -3.34
C ALA A 87 23.83 14.12 -2.83
N ALA A 88 22.54 13.96 -3.09
CA ALA A 88 21.52 14.93 -2.71
C ALA A 88 21.18 14.81 -1.21
N ALA A 89 21.71 15.74 -0.39
CA ALA A 89 21.20 15.96 0.95
C ALA A 89 19.77 16.53 0.87
N PRO A 90 18.78 15.90 1.52
CA PRO A 90 17.40 16.39 1.52
C PRO A 90 17.32 17.76 2.22
N ARG A 91 16.59 18.71 1.62
CA ARG A 91 16.43 20.08 2.15
C ARG A 91 15.34 20.11 3.23
N GLY A 92 15.70 19.82 4.48
CA GLY A 92 14.78 19.82 5.63
C GLY A 92 15.09 18.69 6.60
N GLY A 93 14.64 18.80 7.87
CA GLY A 93 14.88 17.80 8.92
C GLY A 93 14.48 16.36 8.55
N ASN A 94 14.83 15.37 9.38
CA ASN A 94 14.85 13.92 9.04
C ASN A 94 13.67 13.45 8.13
N PRO A 95 13.87 13.38 6.80
CA PRO A 95 12.78 13.12 5.84
C PRO A 95 12.34 11.66 5.85
N GLU A 96 13.22 10.74 6.26
CA GLU A 96 12.88 9.34 6.46
C GLU A 96 11.83 9.20 7.58
N ALA A 97 12.00 9.95 8.68
CA ALA A 97 11.03 9.97 9.76
C ALA A 97 9.67 10.55 9.33
N ARG A 98 9.67 11.63 8.52
CA ARG A 98 8.44 12.22 7.96
C ARG A 98 7.74 11.25 7.00
N HIS A 99 8.51 10.54 6.18
CA HIS A 99 8.00 9.51 5.28
C HIS A 99 7.38 8.35 6.07
N LEU A 100 8.04 7.91 7.13
CA LEU A 100 7.52 6.88 8.05
C LEU A 100 6.23 7.33 8.72
N VAL A 101 6.15 8.56 9.22
CA VAL A 101 4.93 9.09 9.87
C VAL A 101 3.77 9.15 8.88
N LEU A 102 4.02 9.60 7.66
CA LEU A 102 3.01 9.67 6.60
C LEU A 102 2.52 8.28 6.19
N LEU A 103 3.45 7.37 5.89
CA LEU A 103 3.12 6.00 5.51
C LEU A 103 2.42 5.26 6.65
N GLY A 104 2.93 5.40 7.87
CA GLY A 104 2.35 4.83 9.08
C GLY A 104 0.93 5.33 9.32
N GLY A 105 0.68 6.62 9.20
CA GLY A 105 -0.68 7.19 9.30
C GLY A 105 -1.63 6.62 8.26
N LEU A 106 -1.18 6.45 7.01
CA LEU A 106 -1.98 5.83 5.94
C LEU A 106 -2.27 4.35 6.23
N VAL A 107 -1.25 3.57 6.60
CA VAL A 107 -1.38 2.14 6.89
C VAL A 107 -2.30 1.92 8.09
N VAL A 108 -2.09 2.65 9.19
CA VAL A 108 -2.92 2.54 10.39
C VAL A 108 -4.37 2.96 10.10
N GLY A 109 -4.57 4.04 9.34
CA GLY A 109 -5.92 4.49 8.95
C GLY A 109 -6.66 3.46 8.10
N VAL A 110 -5.99 2.87 7.10
CA VAL A 110 -6.55 1.79 6.26
C VAL A 110 -6.83 0.55 7.09
N MET A 111 -5.95 0.20 8.03
CA MET A 111 -6.11 -0.98 8.86
C MET A 111 -7.26 -0.86 9.86
N ALA A 112 -7.40 0.31 10.49
CA ALA A 112 -8.54 0.61 11.36
C ALA A 112 -9.86 0.52 10.59
N LEU A 113 -9.90 1.05 9.36
CA LEU A 113 -11.08 0.94 8.50
C LEU A 113 -11.35 -0.51 8.08
N ALA A 114 -10.32 -1.25 7.68
CA ALA A 114 -10.44 -2.66 7.32
C ALA A 114 -11.04 -3.48 8.47
N ARG A 115 -10.59 -3.23 9.71
CA ARG A 115 -11.14 -3.87 10.90
C ARG A 115 -12.62 -3.54 11.09
N ALA A 116 -13.01 -2.28 10.93
CA ALA A 116 -14.40 -1.85 11.04
C ALA A 116 -15.29 -2.47 9.95
N THR A 117 -14.79 -2.58 8.71
CA THR A 117 -15.53 -3.22 7.61
C THR A 117 -15.57 -4.75 7.73
N GLY A 118 -14.67 -5.36 8.49
CA GLY A 118 -14.62 -6.81 8.71
C GLY A 118 -15.81 -7.37 9.50
N ASP A 119 -16.43 -6.56 10.37
CA ASP A 119 -17.61 -6.96 11.15
C ASP A 119 -18.93 -6.74 10.39
N LEU A 120 -18.88 -5.99 9.28
CA LEU A 120 -20.05 -5.58 8.49
C LEU A 120 -20.87 -6.75 7.93
N PRO A 121 -20.28 -7.86 7.41
CA PRO A 121 -21.05 -9.02 6.96
C PRO A 121 -21.89 -9.64 8.07
N TYR A 122 -21.33 -9.77 9.28
CA TYR A 122 -22.04 -10.34 10.42
C TYR A 122 -23.20 -9.45 10.88
N VAL A 123 -22.94 -8.14 11.02
CA VAL A 123 -23.98 -7.17 11.43
C VAL A 123 -25.12 -7.13 10.41
N LEU A 124 -24.80 -7.11 9.12
CA LEU A 124 -25.81 -7.15 8.06
C LEU A 124 -26.62 -8.45 8.07
N TYR A 125 -25.93 -9.58 8.23
CA TYR A 125 -26.59 -10.88 8.26
C TYR A 125 -27.60 -10.97 9.40
N MET A 126 -27.22 -10.51 10.60
CA MET A 126 -28.10 -10.43 11.77
C MET A 126 -29.28 -9.46 11.55
N LEU A 127 -29.03 -8.30 10.96
CA LEU A 127 -30.08 -7.28 10.72
C LEU A 127 -31.14 -7.74 9.71
N MET A 128 -30.75 -8.55 8.71
CA MET A 128 -31.65 -9.03 7.66
C MET A 128 -32.35 -10.35 7.99
N GLY A 129 -32.15 -10.90 9.19
CA GLY A 129 -32.84 -12.11 9.65
C GLY A 129 -32.55 -13.35 8.81
N GLY A 130 -31.39 -13.41 8.12
CA GLY A 130 -30.93 -14.58 7.36
C GLY A 130 -31.73 -14.95 6.09
N ALA A 131 -32.70 -14.15 5.64
CA ALA A 131 -33.74 -14.64 4.73
C ALA A 131 -33.59 -14.29 3.23
N ASN A 132 -32.46 -13.73 2.77
CA ASN A 132 -32.26 -13.48 1.33
C ASN A 132 -30.79 -13.28 0.94
N GLU A 133 -30.13 -14.34 0.45
CA GLU A 133 -28.74 -14.32 -0.01
C GLU A 133 -28.43 -13.24 -1.08
N PRO A 134 -29.20 -13.09 -2.17
CA PRO A 134 -28.86 -12.11 -3.20
C PRO A 134 -28.98 -10.67 -2.71
N LEU A 135 -29.97 -10.37 -1.87
CA LEU A 135 -30.10 -9.04 -1.24
C LEU A 135 -28.98 -8.81 -0.23
N PHE A 136 -28.60 -9.84 0.54
CA PHE A 136 -27.48 -9.76 1.49
C PHE A 136 -26.19 -9.35 0.78
N TYR A 137 -25.81 -10.08 -0.27
CA TYR A 137 -24.60 -9.77 -1.03
C TYR A 137 -24.71 -8.43 -1.77
N GLY A 138 -25.88 -8.09 -2.31
CA GLY A 138 -26.10 -6.80 -2.97
C GLY A 138 -25.88 -5.61 -2.03
N VAL A 139 -26.46 -5.65 -0.82
CA VAL A 139 -26.31 -4.61 0.21
C VAL A 139 -24.88 -4.57 0.73
N LEU A 140 -24.28 -5.72 1.00
CA LEU A 140 -22.89 -5.82 1.45
C LEU A 140 -21.93 -5.19 0.44
N ILE A 141 -22.04 -5.54 -0.85
CA ILE A 141 -21.20 -4.98 -1.91
C ILE A 141 -21.42 -3.47 -2.03
N ALA A 142 -22.67 -3.01 -2.02
CA ALA A 142 -22.98 -1.59 -2.10
C ALA A 142 -22.33 -0.79 -0.95
N LEU A 143 -22.41 -1.29 0.29
CA LEU A 143 -21.78 -0.66 1.45
C LEU A 143 -20.25 -0.68 1.34
N LEU A 144 -19.65 -1.80 0.93
CA LEU A 144 -18.21 -1.88 0.71
C LEU A 144 -17.74 -0.90 -0.36
N VAL A 145 -18.49 -0.74 -1.46
CA VAL A 145 -18.19 0.23 -2.52
C VAL A 145 -18.26 1.66 -1.97
N VAL A 146 -19.31 2.00 -1.23
CA VAL A 146 -19.50 3.33 -0.63
C VAL A 146 -18.36 3.67 0.34
N VAL A 147 -17.86 2.70 1.09
CA VAL A 147 -16.77 2.90 2.05
C VAL A 147 -15.41 2.94 1.35
N TRP A 148 -15.11 1.98 0.48
CA TRP A 148 -13.76 1.81 -0.07
C TRP A 148 -13.44 2.68 -1.28
N VAL A 149 -14.42 3.05 -2.12
CA VAL A 149 -14.15 3.90 -3.29
C VAL A 149 -13.57 5.27 -2.88
N PRO A 150 -14.15 6.01 -1.90
CA PRO A 150 -13.56 7.26 -1.42
C PRO A 150 -12.16 7.08 -0.81
N VAL A 151 -11.93 5.96 -0.12
CA VAL A 151 -10.65 5.65 0.53
C VAL A 151 -9.57 5.37 -0.51
N LEU A 152 -9.86 4.54 -1.50
CA LEU A 152 -8.96 4.25 -2.62
C LEU A 152 -8.65 5.51 -3.42
N TYR A 153 -9.65 6.37 -3.62
CA TYR A 153 -9.44 7.67 -4.23
C TYR A 153 -8.55 8.57 -3.38
N GLY A 154 -8.77 8.62 -2.06
CA GLY A 154 -7.91 9.31 -1.11
C GLY A 154 -6.47 8.81 -1.18
N LEU A 155 -6.25 7.50 -1.15
CA LEU A 155 -4.93 6.87 -1.29
C LEU A 155 -4.27 7.22 -2.63
N ALA A 156 -5.02 7.22 -3.74
CA ALA A 156 -4.50 7.62 -5.04
C ALA A 156 -4.08 9.10 -5.08
N VAL A 157 -4.80 9.98 -4.37
CA VAL A 157 -4.49 11.42 -4.29
C VAL A 157 -3.32 11.68 -3.35
N TYR A 158 -3.37 11.15 -2.13
CA TYR A 158 -2.41 11.44 -1.07
C TYR A 158 -1.15 10.57 -1.18
N GLY A 159 -1.20 9.42 -1.84
CA GLY A 159 -0.04 8.55 -2.05
C GLY A 159 1.12 9.27 -2.77
N VAL A 160 0.82 10.21 -3.66
CA VAL A 160 1.82 11.04 -4.36
C VAL A 160 2.58 11.99 -3.44
N SER A 161 2.13 12.19 -2.19
CA SER A 161 2.89 12.95 -1.19
C SER A 161 4.08 12.15 -0.61
N LEU A 162 4.06 10.81 -0.68
CA LEU A 162 5.17 9.95 -0.24
C LEU A 162 6.48 10.25 -1.00
N PRO A 163 6.53 10.20 -2.35
CA PRO A 163 7.74 10.55 -3.10
C PRO A 163 8.17 12.00 -2.91
N ARG A 164 7.23 12.92 -2.69
CA ARG A 164 7.55 14.33 -2.39
C ARG A 164 8.33 14.44 -1.09
N VAL A 165 7.85 13.80 -0.02
CA VAL A 165 8.55 13.80 1.27
C VAL A 165 9.91 13.12 1.13
N ALA A 166 10.01 12.03 0.35
CA ALA A 166 11.27 11.33 0.13
C ALA A 166 12.35 12.18 -0.58
N VAL A 167 11.95 13.05 -1.51
CA VAL A 167 12.87 13.89 -2.30
C VAL A 167 13.11 15.26 -1.66
N THR A 168 12.05 15.92 -1.22
CA THR A 168 12.09 17.32 -0.73
C THR A 168 12.17 17.42 0.78
N GLY A 169 11.77 16.37 1.52
CA GLY A 169 11.62 16.41 2.98
C GLY A 169 10.36 17.13 3.47
N GLU A 170 9.51 17.65 2.60
CA GLU A 170 8.34 18.45 2.98
C GLU A 170 7.01 17.77 2.65
N TYR A 171 6.02 17.95 3.53
CA TYR A 171 4.63 17.61 3.22
C TYR A 171 4.06 18.61 2.21
N GLY A 172 3.22 18.15 1.28
CA GLY A 172 2.74 18.98 0.17
C GLY A 172 1.39 18.60 -0.39
N PHE A 173 0.42 18.29 0.49
CA PHE A 173 -0.87 17.71 0.10
C PHE A 173 -1.68 18.55 -0.90
N GLY A 174 -1.72 19.88 -0.73
CA GLY A 174 -2.50 20.78 -1.58
C GLY A 174 -1.97 20.87 -3.01
N ALA A 175 -0.66 21.09 -3.16
CA ALA A 175 0.00 21.17 -4.46
C ALA A 175 -0.03 19.83 -5.21
N VAL A 176 0.14 18.72 -4.49
CA VAL A 176 0.10 17.36 -5.06
C VAL A 176 -1.29 17.00 -5.60
N ARG A 177 -2.36 17.41 -4.91
CA ARG A 177 -3.75 17.17 -5.36
C ARG A 177 -4.05 17.87 -6.70
N ALA A 178 -3.52 19.08 -6.90
CA ALA A 178 -3.79 19.89 -8.10
C ALA A 178 -2.93 19.48 -9.30
N ALA A 179 -1.70 19.01 -9.08
CA ALA A 179 -0.72 18.77 -10.14
C ALA A 179 -0.90 17.46 -10.92
N MET A 180 -1.74 16.51 -10.44
CA MET A 180 -1.75 15.15 -10.96
C MET A 180 -2.17 15.06 -12.45
N ARG A 181 -1.19 14.77 -13.32
CA ARG A 181 -1.33 14.77 -14.79
C ARG A 181 -2.14 13.59 -15.33
N TYR A 182 -2.09 12.44 -14.66
CA TYR A 182 -2.76 11.19 -15.09
C TYR A 182 -4.17 11.01 -14.48
N PRO A 183 -5.01 10.15 -15.07
CA PRO A 183 -6.23 9.67 -14.39
C PRO A 183 -5.87 8.87 -13.14
N ARG A 184 -6.71 8.99 -12.09
CA ARG A 184 -6.47 8.37 -10.76
C ARG A 184 -6.87 6.90 -10.67
N TRP A 185 -7.78 6.47 -11.54
CA TRP A 185 -8.36 5.12 -11.47
C TRP A 185 -7.32 3.97 -11.57
N PRO A 186 -6.20 4.07 -12.32
CA PRO A 186 -5.22 2.97 -12.34
C PRO A 186 -4.53 2.79 -10.99
N LEU A 187 -4.28 3.88 -10.26
CA LEU A 187 -3.76 3.82 -8.89
C LEU A 187 -4.80 3.25 -7.93
N MET A 188 -6.07 3.69 -8.05
CA MET A 188 -7.16 3.13 -7.26
C MET A 188 -7.29 1.61 -7.47
N LEU A 189 -7.17 1.15 -8.72
CA LEU A 189 -7.19 -0.27 -9.06
C LEU A 189 -5.98 -0.99 -8.46
N GLY A 190 -4.77 -0.42 -8.54
CA GLY A 190 -3.60 -1.00 -7.91
C GLY A 190 -3.76 -1.15 -6.38
N PHE A 191 -4.29 -0.12 -5.70
CA PHE A 191 -4.58 -0.20 -4.27
C PHE A 191 -5.69 -1.20 -3.95
N LEU A 192 -6.72 -1.31 -4.80
CA LEU A 192 -7.77 -2.32 -4.66
C LEU A 192 -7.18 -3.74 -4.77
N VAL A 193 -6.32 -3.98 -5.76
CA VAL A 193 -5.65 -5.27 -5.93
C VAL A 193 -4.78 -5.59 -4.71
N LEU A 194 -4.00 -4.63 -4.22
CA LEU A 194 -3.21 -4.81 -3.00
C LEU A 194 -4.10 -5.15 -1.80
N LEU A 195 -5.24 -4.46 -1.65
CA LEU A 195 -6.21 -4.72 -0.58
C LEU A 195 -6.80 -6.14 -0.66
N VAL A 196 -7.19 -6.58 -1.86
CA VAL A 196 -7.73 -7.93 -2.09
C VAL A 196 -6.68 -9.00 -1.81
N LEU A 197 -5.44 -8.81 -2.27
CA LEU A 197 -4.33 -9.72 -2.01
C LEU A 197 -4.02 -9.81 -0.50
N ALA A 198 -4.00 -8.68 0.19
CA ALA A 198 -3.78 -8.63 1.63
C ALA A 198 -4.91 -9.34 2.39
N ALA A 199 -6.17 -9.09 2.02
CA ALA A 199 -7.32 -9.76 2.62
C ALA A 199 -7.29 -11.28 2.40
N HIS A 200 -6.95 -11.73 1.19
CA HIS A 200 -6.80 -13.15 0.87
C HIS A 200 -5.66 -13.78 1.67
N ALA A 201 -4.48 -13.16 1.69
CA ALA A 201 -3.34 -13.63 2.46
C ALA A 201 -3.64 -13.69 3.96
N THR A 202 -4.34 -12.69 4.52
CA THR A 202 -4.78 -12.71 5.92
C THR A 202 -5.73 -13.89 6.18
N ASN A 203 -6.73 -14.12 5.32
CA ASN A 203 -7.69 -15.22 5.51
C ASN A 203 -7.03 -16.60 5.47
N ASP A 204 -6.01 -16.79 4.65
CA ASP A 204 -5.31 -18.07 4.52
C ASP A 204 -4.22 -18.26 5.59
N LEU A 205 -3.64 -17.17 6.10
CA LEU A 205 -2.64 -17.20 7.17
C LEU A 205 -3.29 -17.35 8.55
N LEU A 206 -4.46 -16.76 8.79
CA LEU A 206 -5.09 -16.73 10.11
C LEU A 206 -5.33 -18.12 10.73
N PRO A 207 -5.76 -19.15 9.96
CA PRO A 207 -5.90 -20.51 10.47
C PRO A 207 -4.62 -21.09 11.07
N LEU A 208 -3.43 -20.68 10.61
CA LEU A 208 -2.15 -21.16 11.14
C LEU A 208 -1.93 -20.77 12.62
N MET A 209 -2.66 -19.79 13.14
CA MET A 209 -2.59 -19.44 14.57
C MET A 209 -3.30 -20.46 15.46
N TYR A 210 -4.20 -21.26 14.90
CA TYR A 210 -5.09 -22.15 15.66
C TYR A 210 -4.96 -23.63 15.23
N ASP A 211 -4.64 -23.92 13.97
CA ASP A 211 -4.49 -25.28 13.42
C ASP A 211 -3.42 -25.35 12.32
N TYR A 212 -2.83 -26.54 12.13
CA TYR A 212 -1.78 -26.76 11.13
C TYR A 212 -2.36 -27.31 9.81
N VAL A 213 -2.59 -26.43 8.82
CA VAL A 213 -3.10 -26.82 7.49
C VAL A 213 -2.12 -26.40 6.39
N GLY A 214 -1.30 -27.36 5.91
CA GLY A 214 -0.15 -27.09 5.04
C GLY A 214 -0.46 -26.40 3.69
N VAL A 215 -1.63 -26.65 3.10
CA VAL A 215 -2.02 -26.02 1.80
C VAL A 215 -2.40 -24.55 1.99
N GLN A 216 -3.12 -24.22 3.07
CA GLN A 216 -3.51 -22.83 3.39
C GLN A 216 -2.28 -21.99 3.75
N ALA A 217 -1.30 -22.58 4.43
CA ALA A 217 -0.01 -21.95 4.72
C ALA A 217 0.71 -21.51 3.44
N LEU A 218 0.80 -22.39 2.44
CA LEU A 218 1.44 -22.07 1.17
C LEU A 218 0.69 -20.96 0.43
N GLN A 219 -0.64 -21.01 0.38
CA GLN A 219 -1.47 -19.98 -0.25
C GLN A 219 -1.30 -18.61 0.43
N GLY A 220 -1.29 -18.59 1.77
CA GLY A 220 -1.03 -17.38 2.56
C GLY A 220 0.35 -16.77 2.29
N VAL A 221 1.40 -17.60 2.21
CA VAL A 221 2.76 -17.15 1.87
C VAL A 221 2.83 -16.61 0.44
N LEU A 222 2.22 -17.30 -0.53
CA LEU A 222 2.15 -16.82 -1.91
C LEU A 222 1.39 -15.49 -2.01
N GLY A 223 0.29 -15.33 -1.26
CA GLY A 223 -0.45 -14.09 -1.13
C GLY A 223 0.40 -12.95 -0.55
N ALA A 224 1.19 -13.23 0.49
CA ALA A 224 2.14 -12.26 1.05
C ALA A 224 3.22 -11.85 0.02
N VAL A 225 3.79 -12.80 -0.73
CA VAL A 225 4.74 -12.50 -1.81
C VAL A 225 4.09 -11.65 -2.90
N ALA A 226 2.84 -11.94 -3.27
CA ALA A 226 2.08 -11.14 -4.22
C ALA A 226 1.85 -9.71 -3.70
N CYS A 227 1.60 -9.53 -2.40
CA CYS A 227 1.52 -8.20 -1.78
C CYS A 227 2.83 -7.41 -1.91
N VAL A 228 3.99 -8.06 -1.73
CA VAL A 228 5.31 -7.43 -1.92
C VAL A 228 5.48 -6.97 -3.37
N ALA A 229 5.19 -7.85 -4.33
CA ALA A 229 5.27 -7.52 -5.75
C ALA A 229 4.33 -6.35 -6.12
N MET A 230 3.10 -6.36 -5.62
CA MET A 230 2.13 -5.29 -5.88
C MET A 230 2.55 -3.97 -5.21
N THR A 231 3.16 -4.02 -4.02
CA THR A 231 3.73 -2.84 -3.34
C THR A 231 4.86 -2.22 -4.18
N PHE A 232 5.72 -3.04 -4.77
CA PHE A 232 6.74 -2.58 -5.70
C PHE A 232 6.14 -1.89 -6.94
N VAL A 233 5.08 -2.46 -7.53
CA VAL A 233 4.40 -1.84 -8.68
C VAL A 233 3.75 -0.51 -8.26
N LEU A 234 3.04 -0.46 -7.13
CA LEU A 234 2.38 0.75 -6.64
C LEU A 234 3.36 1.86 -6.33
N THR A 235 4.48 1.54 -5.68
CA THR A 235 5.52 2.53 -5.36
C THR A 235 6.13 3.12 -6.63
N ALA A 236 6.34 2.30 -7.67
CA ALA A 236 6.74 2.78 -8.98
C ALA A 236 5.68 3.69 -9.63
N MET A 237 4.41 3.27 -9.64
CA MET A 237 3.30 4.08 -10.19
C MET A 237 3.18 5.44 -9.49
N ILE A 238 3.28 5.46 -8.16
CA ILE A 238 3.23 6.67 -7.34
C ILE A 238 4.42 7.59 -7.65
N ALA A 239 5.62 7.03 -7.82
CA ALA A 239 6.81 7.79 -8.18
C ALA A 239 6.71 8.39 -9.58
N VAL A 240 6.23 7.63 -10.58
CA VAL A 240 5.99 8.13 -11.94
C VAL A 240 4.93 9.24 -11.94
N ALA A 241 3.84 9.03 -11.21
CA ALA A 241 2.80 10.04 -11.08
C ALA A 241 3.33 11.34 -10.47
N TYR A 242 4.23 11.25 -9.49
CA TYR A 242 4.91 12.42 -8.92
C TYR A 242 5.86 13.09 -9.91
N ARG A 243 6.78 12.32 -10.51
CA ARG A 243 7.79 12.82 -11.45
C ARG A 243 7.15 13.66 -12.55
N ASP A 244 6.17 13.09 -13.25
CA ASP A 244 5.58 13.70 -14.43
C ASP A 244 4.61 14.85 -14.10
N SER A 245 4.27 15.04 -12.81
CA SER A 245 3.38 16.09 -12.32
C SER A 245 4.12 17.25 -11.64
N ALA A 246 5.29 16.99 -11.03
CA ALA A 246 6.00 17.96 -10.18
C ALA A 246 7.36 18.39 -10.73
N LEU A 247 7.99 17.59 -11.60
CA LEU A 247 9.25 17.95 -12.26
C LEU A 247 8.91 18.39 -13.69
N PRO A 248 9.03 19.68 -14.04
CA PRO A 248 8.99 20.08 -15.45
C PRO A 248 10.17 19.44 -16.20
N GLU A 249 9.94 19.05 -17.46
CA GLU A 249 11.03 18.71 -18.40
C GLU A 249 11.94 19.92 -18.62
#